data_AF-A0A3D3EY32-F1
#
_entry.id   AF-A0A3D3EY32-F1
#
_cell.length_a   1.000
_cell.length_b   1.000
_cell.length_c   1.000
_cell.angle_alpha   90.00
_cell.angle_beta   90.00
_cell.angle_gamma   90.00
#
_symmetry.space_group_name_H-M   'P 1'
#
loop_
_entity.id
_entity.type
_entity.pdbx_description
1 polymer ?
#
loop_
_entity_poly.entity_id
_entity_poly.type
_entity_poly.pdbx_seq_one_letter_code
_entity_poly.pdbx_strand_id
1 'polypeptide(L)'
;GTRSQLLEQDVIDRKGGILGIGRVTTVAGDIDMNKFDQINLSDDDQITFKATKKGYSILSNHIATTYSVEKVEGEYVLTITDKENFRKQKFLVIELL
;
A
#
# COMPACT_ATOMS: atom_id res chain seq x y z
N GLY A 1 -6.80 0.61 -0.97
CA GLY A 1 -8.21 0.72 -0.54
C GLY A 1 -8.37 1.74 0.57
N THR A 2 -9.60 2.10 0.95
CA THR A 2 -9.87 2.85 2.19
C THR A 2 -9.64 1.97 3.42
N ARG A 3 -9.45 2.57 4.60
CA ARG A 3 -9.23 1.81 5.84
C ARG A 3 -10.27 0.73 6.10
N SER A 4 -11.55 1.06 5.94
CA SER A 4 -12.65 0.14 6.18
C SER A 4 -12.60 -1.05 5.23
N GLN A 5 -12.34 -0.80 3.94
CA GLN A 5 -12.19 -1.85 2.93
C GLN A 5 -11.01 -2.77 3.23
N LEU A 6 -9.86 -2.21 3.62
CA LEU A 6 -8.67 -3.00 3.95
C LEU A 6 -8.89 -3.89 5.18
N LEU A 7 -9.69 -3.44 6.16
CA LEU A 7 -10.07 -4.24 7.33
C LEU A 7 -11.09 -5.33 6.97
N GLU A 8 -12.13 -4.99 6.21
CA GLU A 8 -13.17 -5.93 5.77
C GLU A 8 -12.59 -7.05 4.89
N GLN A 9 -11.53 -6.73 4.14
CA GLN A 9 -10.81 -7.66 3.30
C GLN A 9 -9.68 -8.39 4.04
N ASP A 10 -9.53 -8.27 5.36
CA ASP A 10 -8.45 -8.90 6.13
C ASP A 10 -7.03 -8.62 5.58
N VAL A 11 -6.85 -7.48 4.89
CA VAL A 11 -5.54 -7.07 4.33
C VAL A 11 -4.70 -6.40 5.43
N ILE A 12 -5.35 -5.76 6.39
CA ILE A 12 -4.71 -5.11 7.54
C ILE A 12 -5.35 -5.56 8.85
N ASP A 13 -4.51 -5.68 9.88
CA ASP A 13 -4.92 -5.83 11.27
C ASP A 13 -4.80 -4.51 12.02
N ARG A 14 -5.53 -4.40 13.13
CA ARG A 14 -5.29 -3.38 14.15
C ARG A 14 -4.82 -4.06 15.43
N LYS A 15 -3.52 -3.97 15.70
CA LYS A 15 -2.88 -4.57 16.88
C LYS A 15 -2.53 -3.51 17.91
N GLY A 16 -2.68 -3.87 19.19
CA GLY A 16 -2.40 -3.00 20.33
C GLY A 16 -3.46 -1.93 20.63
N GLY A 17 -3.32 -1.29 21.79
CA GLY A 17 -4.17 -0.20 22.27
C GLY A 17 -4.95 -0.55 23.53
N ILE A 18 -4.38 -0.24 24.69
CA ILE A 18 -5.15 -0.05 25.93
C ILE A 18 -5.93 1.28 25.76
N LEU A 19 -7.12 1.39 26.33
CA LEU A 19 -7.93 2.63 26.37
C LEU A 19 -7.03 3.87 26.61
N GLY A 20 -6.72 4.62 25.55
CA GLY A 20 -5.88 5.82 25.60
C GLY A 20 -4.56 5.80 24.80
N ILE A 21 -4.07 4.64 24.34
CA ILE A 21 -2.88 4.55 23.46
C ILE A 21 -3.31 4.09 22.07
N GLY A 22 -2.87 4.82 21.03
CA GLY A 22 -3.28 4.62 19.64
C GLY A 22 -3.08 3.17 19.14
N ARG A 23 -3.99 2.71 18.29
CA ARG A 23 -3.89 1.40 17.64
C ARG A 23 -2.92 1.49 16.44
N VAL A 24 -2.05 0.50 16.29
CA VAL A 24 -1.15 0.40 15.13
C VAL A 24 -1.86 -0.40 14.03
N THR A 25 -1.86 0.12 12.81
CA THR A 25 -2.28 -0.64 11.63
C THR A 25 -1.10 -1.46 11.14
N THR A 26 -1.27 -2.77 10.97
CA THR A 26 -0.23 -3.66 10.42
C THR A 26 -0.80 -4.44 9.24
N VAL A 27 0.02 -4.74 8.23
CA VAL A 27 -0.36 -5.68 7.16
C VAL A 27 -0.57 -7.08 7.77
N ALA A 28 -1.63 -7.79 7.36
CA ALA A 28 -1.96 -9.12 7.87
C ALA A 28 -0.88 -10.15 7.49
N GLY A 29 -0.70 -11.18 8.32
CA GLY A 29 0.34 -12.20 8.11
C GLY A 29 -0.04 -13.29 7.11
N ASP A 30 -1.34 -13.53 6.93
CA ASP A 30 -1.91 -14.49 5.99
C ASP A 30 -2.87 -13.74 5.07
N ILE A 31 -2.41 -13.42 3.86
CA ILE A 31 -3.10 -12.54 2.92
C ILE A 31 -3.61 -13.38 1.76
N ASP A 32 -4.91 -13.30 1.51
CA ASP A 32 -5.52 -13.83 0.30
C ASP A 32 -5.08 -13.00 -0.91
N MET A 33 -4.27 -13.62 -1.78
CA MET A 33 -3.71 -12.99 -2.97
C MET A 33 -4.78 -12.56 -3.98
N ASN A 34 -5.98 -13.16 -3.94
CA ASN A 34 -7.07 -12.80 -4.86
C ASN A 34 -7.63 -11.40 -4.59
N LYS A 35 -7.25 -10.77 -3.48
CA LYS A 35 -7.63 -9.40 -3.09
C LYS A 35 -6.69 -8.33 -3.68
N PHE A 36 -5.68 -8.75 -4.44
CA PHE A 36 -4.64 -7.88 -4.99
C PHE A 36 -4.67 -7.88 -6.51
N ASP A 37 -4.40 -6.70 -7.07
CA ASP A 37 -4.09 -6.58 -8.49
C ASP A 37 -2.67 -7.11 -8.74
N GLN A 38 -2.54 -8.00 -9.72
CA GLN A 38 -1.25 -8.55 -10.13
C GLN A 38 -0.56 -7.59 -11.11
N ILE A 39 0.73 -7.33 -10.89
CA ILE A 39 1.57 -6.52 -11.78
C ILE A 39 2.75 -7.35 -12.29
N ASN A 40 3.17 -7.11 -13.53
CA ASN A 40 4.41 -7.68 -14.06
C ASN A 40 5.51 -6.63 -14.03
N LEU A 41 6.41 -6.70 -13.05
CA LEU A 41 7.52 -5.74 -12.93
C LEU A 41 8.51 -5.77 -14.10
N SER A 42 8.48 -6.76 -14.98
CA SER A 42 9.29 -6.72 -16.21
C SER A 42 8.77 -5.68 -17.21
N ASP A 43 7.45 -5.56 -17.33
CA ASP A 43 6.78 -4.75 -18.34
C ASP A 43 6.25 -3.44 -17.75
N ASP A 44 5.84 -3.47 -16.48
CA ASP A 44 5.27 -2.35 -15.75
C ASP A 44 6.27 -1.79 -14.73
N ASP A 45 6.32 -0.47 -14.61
CA ASP A 45 7.05 0.24 -13.56
C ASP A 45 6.17 1.26 -12.82
N GLN A 46 4.88 1.36 -13.19
CA GLN A 46 3.96 2.33 -12.63
C GLN A 46 2.72 1.67 -12.04
N ILE A 47 2.29 2.19 -10.90
CA ILE A 47 1.06 1.81 -10.22
C ILE A 47 0.26 3.08 -9.99
N THR A 48 -0.90 3.16 -10.63
CA THR A 48 -1.78 4.33 -10.53
C THR A 48 -2.92 4.08 -9.56
N PHE A 49 -3.22 5.07 -8.72
CA PHE A 49 -4.33 4.99 -7.78
C PHE A 49 -4.95 6.37 -7.52
N LYS A 50 -6.24 6.36 -7.14
CA LYS A 50 -7.03 7.58 -6.95
C LYS A 50 -6.40 8.53 -5.94
N ALA A 51 -6.27 9.81 -6.29
CA ALA A 51 -5.89 10.83 -5.32
C ALA A 51 -7.08 11.20 -4.41
N THR A 52 -6.80 11.39 -3.13
CA THR A 52 -7.78 11.89 -2.16
C THR A 52 -7.37 13.27 -1.64
N LYS A 53 -8.26 13.92 -0.88
CA LYS A 53 -7.95 15.21 -0.25
C LYS A 53 -6.92 15.09 0.88
N LYS A 54 -6.93 13.99 1.63
CA LYS A 54 -6.00 13.79 2.76
C LYS A 54 -4.73 13.03 2.37
N GLY A 55 -4.68 12.48 1.15
CA GLY A 55 -3.53 11.78 0.60
C GLY A 55 -3.62 10.27 0.79
N TYR A 56 -2.48 9.64 1.00
CA TYR A 56 -2.37 8.19 1.11
C TYR A 56 -1.34 7.81 2.17
N SER A 57 -1.33 6.53 2.55
CA SER A 57 -0.29 5.94 3.37
C SER A 57 0.10 4.58 2.80
N ILE A 58 1.40 4.32 2.70
CA ILE A 58 1.95 3.03 2.29
C ILE A 58 2.17 2.23 3.58
N LEU A 59 1.42 1.15 3.74
CA LEU A 59 1.41 0.34 4.96
C LEU A 59 2.37 -0.85 4.90
N SER A 60 2.76 -1.26 3.71
CA SER A 60 3.76 -2.30 3.45
C SER A 60 5.19 -1.76 3.64
N ASN A 61 6.12 -2.63 4.07
CA ASN A 61 7.52 -2.27 4.35
C ASN A 61 8.40 -2.19 3.08
N HIS A 62 7.93 -1.52 2.03
CA HIS A 62 8.75 -1.22 0.85
C HIS A 62 9.83 -0.19 1.22
N ILE A 63 11.02 -0.34 0.65
CA ILE A 63 12.13 0.59 0.89
C ILE A 63 11.79 1.91 0.19
N ALA A 64 11.72 3.01 0.93
CA ALA A 64 11.24 4.30 0.40
C ALA A 64 12.07 4.83 -0.80
N THR A 65 13.34 4.41 -0.93
CA THR A 65 14.20 4.83 -2.04
C THR A 65 13.98 4.05 -3.34
N THR A 66 13.16 2.99 -3.32
CA THR A 66 12.93 2.14 -4.50
C THR A 66 11.73 2.57 -5.34
N TYR A 67 11.03 3.64 -4.93
CA TYR A 67 9.90 4.19 -5.65
C TYR A 67 9.75 5.69 -5.39
N SER A 68 9.07 6.40 -6.30
CA SER A 68 8.58 7.76 -6.12
C SER A 68 7.06 7.77 -6.29
N VAL A 69 6.39 8.80 -5.75
CA VAL A 69 4.96 8.98 -5.98
C VAL A 69 4.69 10.44 -6.32
N GLU A 70 4.04 10.66 -7.44
CA GLU A 70 3.68 11.99 -7.93
C GLU A 70 2.16 12.10 -8.09
N LYS A 71 1.62 13.31 -7.98
CA LYS A 71 0.21 13.56 -8.22
C LYS A 71 0.04 14.12 -9.63
N VAL A 72 -0.64 13.39 -10.50
CA VAL A 72 -0.85 13.73 -11.90
C VAL A 72 -2.36 13.68 -12.17
N GLU A 73 -2.93 14.79 -12.65
CA GLU A 73 -4.32 14.86 -13.13
C GLU A 73 -5.42 14.29 -12.19
N GLY A 74 -5.19 14.34 -10.86
CA GLY A 74 -6.16 13.82 -9.88
C GLY A 74 -5.95 12.37 -9.47
N GLU A 75 -4.86 11.76 -9.94
CA GLU A 75 -4.37 10.45 -9.53
C GLU A 75 -2.99 10.56 -8.90
N TYR A 76 -2.61 9.54 -8.15
CA TYR A 76 -1.25 9.31 -7.72
C TYR A 76 -0.64 8.25 -8.64
N VAL A 77 0.56 8.54 -9.13
CA VAL A 77 1.37 7.62 -9.93
C VAL A 77 2.58 7.24 -9.09
N LEU A 78 2.64 5.98 -8.66
CA LEU A 78 3.81 5.41 -8.02
C LEU A 78 4.72 4.82 -9.10
N THR A 79 5.92 5.36 -9.24
CA THR A 79 6.93 4.89 -10.19
C THR A 79 8.00 4.11 -9.44
N ILE A 80 8.22 2.85 -9.84
CA ILE A 80 9.20 1.95 -9.25
C ILE A 80 10.56 2.20 -9.91
N THR A 81 11.50 2.77 -9.15
CA THR A 81 12.81 3.18 -9.65
C THR A 81 13.89 2.11 -9.46
N ASP A 82 13.67 1.17 -8.54
CA ASP A 82 14.56 0.03 -8.28
C ASP A 82 13.74 -1.26 -8.12
N LYS A 83 13.51 -1.93 -9.25
CA LYS A 83 12.69 -3.15 -9.34
C LYS A 83 13.28 -4.30 -8.53
N GLU A 84 14.60 -4.41 -8.44
CA GLU A 84 15.27 -5.52 -7.75
C GLU A 84 15.08 -5.46 -6.23
N ASN A 85 15.15 -4.26 -5.65
CA ASN A 85 14.91 -4.07 -4.23
C ASN A 85 13.42 -3.97 -3.90
N PHE A 86 12.60 -3.39 -4.78
CA PHE A 86 11.16 -3.29 -4.59
C PHE A 86 10.51 -4.67 -4.44
N ARG A 87 10.83 -5.61 -5.35
CA ARG A 87 10.24 -6.98 -5.36
C ARG A 87 10.55 -7.84 -4.13
N LYS A 88 11.46 -7.40 -3.25
CA LYS A 88 11.74 -8.09 -1.98
C LYS A 88 10.51 -8.09 -1.06
N GLN A 89 9.63 -7.10 -1.23
CA GLN A 89 8.31 -7.09 -0.64
C GLN A 89 7.30 -7.55 -1.71
N LYS A 90 6.51 -8.58 -1.40
CA LYS A 90 5.57 -9.17 -2.37
C LYS A 90 4.26 -8.40 -2.51
N PHE A 91 3.86 -7.67 -1.47
CA PHE A 91 2.54 -7.02 -1.39
C PHE A 91 2.70 -5.54 -1.10
N LEU A 92 2.21 -4.70 -2.01
CA LEU A 92 2.07 -3.26 -1.81
C LEU A 92 0.68 -2.97 -1.27
N VAL A 93 0.59 -2.39 -0.08
CA VAL A 93 -0.68 -2.02 0.54
C VAL A 93 -0.73 -0.50 0.71
N ILE A 94 -1.71 0.12 0.04
CA ILE A 94 -1.94 1.56 0.07
C ILE A 94 -3.29 1.85 0.73
N GLU A 95 -3.27 2.62 1.82
CA GLU A 95 -4.45 3.19 2.46
C GLU A 95 -4.75 4.57 1.85
N LEU A 96 -5.96 4.73 1.32
CA LEU A 96 -6.48 6.01 0.83
C LEU A 96 -7.12 6.77 2.00
N LEU A 97 -6.66 8.01 2.25
CA LEU A 97 -7.04 8.82 3.42
C LEU A 97 -8.17 9.83 3.16
#